data_AF-A0A4R6LBD4-F1
#
_entry.id   AF-A0A4R6LBD4-F1
#
_cell.length_a   1.000
_cell.length_b   1.000
_cell.length_c   1.000
_cell.angle_alpha   90.00
_cell.angle_beta   90.00
_cell.angle_gamma   90.00
#
_symmetry.space_group_name_H-M   'P 1'
#
loop_
_entity.id
_entity.type
_entity.pdbx_description
1 polymer ?
#
loop_
_entity_poly.entity_id
_entity_poly.type
_entity_poly.pdbx_seq_one_letter_code
_entity_poly.pdbx_strand_id
1 'polypeptide(L)'
;MLKKITILSLVIIFILASISAAAVELDDFDKNLLVRVFKDVDSEDVEYMARLGLDSKDISLILYYYSNADKKLDKEELDRLVKNRERINEFHRYFGMPSIIFDDELIRFRHPARERHFPPLNTKKYDRKYEFNGGTEIIKVRGNNYDYKYNNKRTEVEEKIEIKKQKYEYYYRDQNMIEKLEVHHANNKYSYYYKNLNTGRTIKKEGRGRKANKDNVYEELKERYNEMEADDWDNNDEDENKDDDSDDNGIDVKFDIKIDLSDLFN
;
A
#
# COMPACT_ATOMS: atom_id res chain seq x y z
N MET A 1 -40.79 -0.33 41.65
CA MET A 1 -39.93 -1.35 40.99
C MET A 1 -39.94 -1.29 39.46
N LEU A 2 -40.95 -0.70 38.79
CA LEU A 2 -41.01 -0.63 37.32
C LEU A 2 -39.89 0.19 36.64
N LYS A 3 -39.36 1.25 37.26
CA LYS A 3 -38.32 2.12 36.64
C LYS A 3 -36.94 1.46 36.46
N LYS A 4 -36.61 0.43 37.25
CA LYS A 4 -35.31 -0.27 37.12
C LYS A 4 -35.31 -1.30 36.01
N ILE A 5 -36.47 -1.86 35.67
CA ILE A 5 -36.63 -2.88 34.61
C ILE A 5 -36.56 -2.24 33.22
N THR A 6 -37.12 -1.04 33.05
CA THR A 6 -37.07 -0.31 31.77
C THR A 6 -35.67 0.19 31.40
N ILE A 7 -34.84 0.58 32.38
CA ILE A 7 -33.44 0.99 32.12
C ILE A 7 -32.59 -0.21 31.71
N LEU A 8 -32.77 -1.38 32.35
CA LEU A 8 -32.04 -2.60 31.99
C LEU A 8 -32.40 -3.08 30.57
N SER A 9 -33.68 -2.93 30.19
CA SER A 9 -34.17 -3.28 28.85
C SER A 9 -33.56 -2.39 27.75
N LEU A 10 -33.44 -1.09 28.01
CA LEU A 10 -32.84 -0.12 27.08
C LEU A 10 -31.35 -0.34 26.87
N VAL A 11 -30.62 -0.72 27.93
CA VAL A 11 -29.19 -1.06 27.85
C VAL A 11 -28.97 -2.35 27.06
N ILE A 12 -29.81 -3.37 27.25
CA ILE A 12 -29.73 -4.63 26.51
C ILE A 12 -30.06 -4.42 25.02
N ILE A 13 -31.05 -3.59 24.68
CA ILE A 13 -31.36 -3.23 23.28
C ILE A 13 -30.21 -2.44 22.65
N PHE A 14 -29.53 -1.56 23.39
CA PHE A 14 -28.38 -0.80 22.88
C PHE A 14 -27.15 -1.70 22.65
N ILE A 15 -26.94 -2.71 23.51
CA ILE A 15 -25.86 -3.71 23.35
C ILE A 15 -26.17 -4.69 22.20
N LEU A 16 -27.43 -5.10 22.03
CA LEU A 16 -27.82 -5.96 20.90
C LEU A 16 -27.81 -5.21 19.56
N ALA A 17 -28.16 -3.91 19.53
CA ALA A 17 -28.06 -3.09 18.33
C ALA A 17 -26.60 -2.84 17.90
N SER A 18 -25.66 -2.77 18.85
CA SER A 18 -24.23 -2.60 18.55
C SER A 18 -23.56 -3.91 18.08
N ILE A 19 -24.06 -5.07 18.51
CA ILE A 19 -23.62 -6.37 17.96
C ILE A 19 -24.21 -6.60 16.55
N SER A 20 -25.43 -6.12 16.31
CA SER A 20 -26.11 -6.26 15.01
C SER A 20 -25.47 -5.40 13.92
N ALA A 21 -25.02 -4.18 14.23
CA ALA A 21 -24.34 -3.31 13.28
C ALA A 21 -22.99 -3.90 12.82
N ALA A 22 -22.23 -4.53 13.73
CA ALA A 22 -20.96 -5.18 13.39
C ALA A 22 -21.14 -6.48 12.57
N ALA A 23 -22.30 -7.13 12.67
CA ALA A 23 -22.60 -8.34 11.90
C ALA A 23 -23.14 -8.03 10.49
N VAL A 24 -23.74 -6.85 10.27
CA VAL A 24 -24.27 -6.42 8.97
C VAL A 24 -23.16 -5.86 8.06
N GLU A 25 -22.02 -5.40 8.59
CA GLU A 25 -20.88 -4.93 7.77
C GLU A 25 -20.00 -6.06 7.19
N LEU A 26 -20.15 -7.31 7.63
CA LEU A 26 -19.32 -8.42 7.15
C LEU A 26 -19.81 -9.04 5.82
N ASP A 27 -21.04 -8.75 5.39
CA ASP A 27 -21.64 -9.33 4.17
C ASP A 27 -21.33 -8.51 2.90
N ASP A 28 -20.77 -7.31 3.04
CA ASP A 28 -20.67 -6.30 1.96
C ASP A 28 -19.23 -5.81 1.70
N PHE A 29 -18.22 -6.49 2.27
CA PHE A 29 -16.81 -6.15 2.02
C PHE A 29 -16.23 -7.05 0.92
N ASP A 30 -15.61 -6.46 -0.10
CA ASP A 30 -15.01 -7.17 -1.25
C ASP A 30 -13.80 -8.05 -0.89
N LYS A 31 -14.04 -9.15 -0.18
CA LYS A 31 -13.00 -10.08 0.27
C LYS A 31 -12.23 -10.70 -0.89
N ASN A 32 -12.95 -11.16 -1.91
CA ASN A 32 -12.36 -11.83 -3.07
C ASN A 32 -11.45 -10.88 -3.86
N LEU A 33 -11.86 -9.61 -4.00
CA LEU A 33 -11.03 -8.56 -4.57
C LEU A 33 -9.69 -8.45 -3.84
N LEU A 34 -9.75 -8.28 -2.53
CA LEU A 34 -8.57 -8.01 -1.71
C LEU A 34 -7.60 -9.21 -1.67
N VAL A 35 -8.11 -10.42 -1.46
CA VAL A 35 -7.30 -11.65 -1.44
C VAL A 35 -6.69 -11.95 -2.82
N ARG A 36 -7.43 -11.67 -3.91
CA ARG A 36 -6.93 -11.91 -5.27
C ARG A 36 -5.82 -10.94 -5.65
N VAL A 37 -5.99 -9.65 -5.32
CA VAL A 37 -5.00 -8.61 -5.68
C VAL A 37 -3.77 -8.65 -4.76
N PHE A 38 -3.96 -8.89 -3.47
CA PHE A 38 -2.88 -8.95 -2.47
C PHE A 38 -2.60 -10.41 -2.08
N LYS A 39 -1.74 -11.09 -2.83
CA LYS A 39 -1.54 -12.55 -2.74
C LYS A 39 -1.03 -13.07 -1.40
N ASP A 40 -0.39 -12.20 -0.61
CA ASP A 40 0.10 -12.54 0.73
C ASP A 40 -0.92 -12.24 1.85
N VAL A 41 -2.14 -11.85 1.48
CA VAL A 41 -3.23 -11.54 2.40
C VAL A 41 -4.28 -12.62 2.26
N ASP A 42 -4.60 -13.30 3.35
CA ASP A 42 -5.63 -14.32 3.35
C ASP A 42 -7.00 -13.78 3.79
N SER A 43 -8.00 -14.65 3.73
CA SER A 43 -9.36 -14.30 4.13
C SER A 43 -9.48 -13.92 5.60
N GLU A 44 -8.68 -14.53 6.48
CA GLU A 44 -8.74 -14.31 7.92
C GLU A 44 -8.17 -12.94 8.28
N ASP A 45 -7.08 -12.53 7.62
CA ASP A 45 -6.49 -11.20 7.75
C ASP A 45 -7.50 -10.10 7.41
N VAL A 46 -8.19 -10.22 6.27
CA VAL A 46 -9.14 -9.19 5.83
C VAL A 46 -10.38 -9.17 6.73
N GLU A 47 -10.90 -10.33 7.13
CA GLU A 47 -12.00 -10.39 8.09
C GLU A 47 -11.63 -9.80 9.45
N TYR A 48 -10.39 -9.98 9.90
CA TYR A 48 -9.89 -9.36 11.12
C TYR A 48 -9.87 -7.82 10.99
N MET A 49 -9.33 -7.29 9.89
CA MET A 49 -9.35 -5.85 9.62
C MET A 49 -10.79 -5.29 9.58
N ALA A 50 -11.73 -6.01 8.95
CA ALA A 50 -13.14 -5.64 8.91
C ALA A 50 -13.77 -5.62 10.31
N ARG A 51 -13.48 -6.62 11.17
CA ARG A 51 -13.96 -6.64 12.58
C ARG A 51 -13.44 -5.47 13.41
N LEU A 52 -12.34 -4.83 13.02
CA LEU A 52 -11.83 -3.60 13.63
C LEU A 52 -12.56 -2.32 13.13
N GLY A 53 -13.54 -2.48 12.24
CA GLY A 53 -14.35 -1.39 11.68
C GLY A 53 -13.63 -0.63 10.56
N LEU A 54 -12.86 -1.33 9.74
CA LEU A 54 -12.28 -0.83 8.48
C LEU A 54 -13.13 -1.31 7.31
N ASP A 55 -13.57 -0.38 6.46
CA ASP A 55 -14.29 -0.72 5.23
C ASP A 55 -13.33 -1.20 4.11
N SER A 56 -13.84 -1.77 3.01
CA SER A 56 -13.00 -2.24 1.90
C SER A 56 -12.08 -1.16 1.32
N LYS A 57 -12.49 0.11 1.38
CA LYS A 57 -11.70 1.24 0.86
C LYS A 57 -10.55 1.56 1.80
N ASP A 58 -10.81 1.56 3.10
CA ASP A 58 -9.79 1.72 4.14
C ASP A 58 -8.75 0.61 4.04
N ILE A 59 -9.21 -0.65 3.94
CA ILE A 59 -8.33 -1.81 3.81
C ILE A 59 -7.51 -1.71 2.52
N SER A 60 -8.14 -1.42 1.38
CA SER A 60 -7.47 -1.23 0.09
C SER A 60 -6.31 -0.23 0.17
N LEU A 61 -6.55 0.92 0.80
CA LEU A 61 -5.52 1.96 0.92
C LEU A 61 -4.39 1.53 1.87
N ILE A 62 -4.71 0.85 2.98
CA ILE A 62 -3.71 0.29 3.90
C ILE A 62 -2.82 -0.68 3.15
N LEU A 63 -3.42 -1.69 2.52
CA LEU A 63 -2.66 -2.73 1.82
C LEU A 63 -1.82 -2.13 0.69
N TYR A 64 -2.36 -1.20 -0.09
CA TYR A 64 -1.60 -0.47 -1.11
C TYR A 64 -0.36 0.24 -0.53
N TYR A 65 -0.52 0.96 0.59
CA TYR A 65 0.60 1.64 1.24
C TYR A 65 1.66 0.67 1.79
N TYR A 66 1.25 -0.42 2.42
CA TYR A 66 2.19 -1.39 3.01
C TYR A 66 2.94 -2.17 1.94
N SER A 67 2.25 -2.59 0.88
CA SER A 67 2.88 -3.28 -0.26
C SER A 67 3.94 -2.41 -0.93
N ASN A 68 3.66 -1.11 -1.05
CA ASN A 68 4.60 -0.18 -1.63
C ASN A 68 5.69 0.32 -0.68
N ALA A 69 5.53 0.24 0.64
CA ALA A 69 6.54 0.75 1.55
C ALA A 69 7.66 -0.25 1.81
N ASP A 70 7.48 -1.51 1.39
CA ASP A 70 8.18 -2.69 1.89
C ASP A 70 8.14 -2.72 3.42
N LYS A 71 6.94 -2.50 3.96
CA LYS A 71 6.69 -2.46 5.39
C LYS A 71 5.85 -3.65 5.79
N LYS A 72 6.22 -4.26 6.91
CA LYS A 72 5.45 -5.29 7.58
C LYS A 72 4.25 -4.68 8.31
N LEU A 73 3.05 -5.20 8.09
CA LEU A 73 1.85 -4.83 8.84
C LEU A 73 1.71 -5.77 10.05
N ASP A 74 1.96 -5.24 11.23
CA ASP A 74 1.73 -5.92 12.50
C ASP A 74 0.48 -5.37 13.22
N LYS A 75 0.09 -6.05 14.30
CA LYS A 75 -1.07 -5.68 15.12
C LYS A 75 -0.98 -4.28 15.72
N GLU A 76 0.20 -3.89 16.24
CA GLU A 76 0.37 -2.59 16.88
C GLU A 76 0.19 -1.45 15.86
N GLU A 77 0.74 -1.65 14.66
CA GLU A 77 0.58 -0.74 13.54
C GLU A 77 -0.86 -0.69 13.04
N LEU A 78 -1.54 -1.84 12.91
CA LEU A 78 -2.95 -1.88 12.54
C LEU A 78 -3.84 -1.16 13.57
N ASP A 79 -3.62 -1.39 14.87
CA ASP A 79 -4.32 -0.68 15.95
C ASP A 79 -4.10 0.84 15.87
N ARG A 80 -2.88 1.27 15.53
CA ARG A 80 -2.57 2.70 15.33
C ARG A 80 -3.31 3.27 14.12
N LEU A 81 -3.42 2.52 13.02
CA LEU A 81 -4.17 2.93 11.83
C LEU A 81 -5.65 3.06 12.12
N VAL A 82 -6.25 2.05 12.76
CA VAL A 82 -7.68 2.05 13.14
C VAL A 82 -8.02 3.26 14.01
N LYS A 83 -7.20 3.55 15.03
CA LYS A 83 -7.35 4.75 15.90
C LYS A 83 -7.29 6.07 15.14
N ASN A 84 -6.71 6.09 13.94
CA ASN A 84 -6.56 7.29 13.12
C ASN A 84 -7.19 7.13 11.71
N ARG A 85 -8.15 6.23 11.53
CA ARG A 85 -8.72 5.88 10.20
C ARG A 85 -9.25 7.09 9.43
N GLU A 86 -9.82 8.08 10.11
CA GLU A 86 -10.35 9.32 9.51
C GLU A 86 -9.26 10.13 8.77
N ARG A 87 -7.98 9.89 9.10
CA ARG A 87 -6.82 10.58 8.53
C ARG A 87 -5.97 9.68 7.66
N ILE A 88 -6.44 8.49 7.30
CA ILE A 88 -5.65 7.50 6.56
C ILE A 88 -5.14 7.99 5.21
N ASN A 89 -5.92 8.85 4.54
CA ASN A 89 -5.54 9.54 3.31
C ASN A 89 -4.31 10.46 3.47
N GLU A 90 -3.95 10.84 4.69
CA GLU A 90 -2.81 11.70 5.00
C GLU A 90 -1.51 10.91 5.23
N PHE A 91 -1.57 9.58 5.25
CA PHE A 91 -0.44 8.73 5.66
C PHE A 91 0.56 8.39 4.56
N HIS A 92 0.33 8.76 3.29
CA HIS A 92 1.30 8.55 2.20
C HIS A 92 2.74 8.92 2.61
N ARG A 93 2.94 10.05 3.32
CA ARG A 93 4.28 10.46 3.79
C ARG A 93 4.94 9.49 4.75
N TYR A 94 4.14 8.88 5.62
CA TYR A 94 4.64 7.89 6.58
C TYR A 94 5.25 6.67 5.87
N PHE A 95 4.65 6.31 4.73
CA PHE A 95 5.09 5.21 3.87
C PHE A 95 6.13 5.63 2.81
N GLY A 96 6.54 6.90 2.78
CA GLY A 96 7.45 7.40 1.74
C GLY A 96 6.81 7.47 0.35
N MET A 97 5.48 7.56 0.29
CA MET A 97 4.67 7.52 -0.92
C MET A 97 4.27 8.92 -1.40
N PRO A 98 4.06 9.11 -2.72
CA PRO A 98 3.44 10.32 -3.22
C PRO A 98 1.96 10.38 -2.79
N SER A 99 1.39 11.57 -2.76
CA SER A 99 -0.05 11.77 -2.51
C SER A 99 -0.93 11.55 -3.75
N ILE A 100 -0.40 10.86 -4.77
CA ILE A 100 -1.10 10.58 -6.04
C ILE A 100 -0.96 9.11 -6.43
N ILE A 101 -1.91 8.63 -7.24
CA ILE A 101 -1.79 7.43 -8.08
C ILE A 101 -1.77 7.87 -9.54
N PHE A 102 -1.24 7.06 -10.47
CA PHE A 102 -1.29 7.42 -11.88
C PHE A 102 -2.71 7.28 -12.42
N ASP A 103 -3.03 8.02 -13.48
CA ASP A 103 -4.36 7.97 -14.09
C ASP A 103 -4.67 6.60 -14.69
N ASP A 104 -3.63 5.86 -15.08
CA ASP A 104 -3.71 4.59 -15.79
C ASP A 104 -3.12 3.42 -14.99
N GLU A 105 -2.60 3.67 -13.79
CA GLU A 105 -2.00 2.59 -12.99
C GLU A 105 -1.78 2.90 -11.50
N LEU A 106 -1.92 1.88 -10.66
CA LEU A 106 -1.26 1.87 -9.34
C LEU A 106 0.25 1.70 -9.49
N ILE A 107 0.99 2.42 -8.66
CA ILE A 107 2.46 2.38 -8.69
C ILE A 107 2.93 1.26 -7.76
N ARG A 108 3.99 0.56 -8.16
CA ARG A 108 4.83 -0.26 -7.28
C ARG A 108 6.27 0.23 -7.34
N PHE A 109 6.79 0.73 -6.23
CA PHE A 109 8.20 1.11 -6.12
C PHE A 109 9.09 -0.10 -5.82
N ARG A 110 10.33 -0.05 -6.29
CA ARG A 110 11.37 -1.00 -5.89
C ARG A 110 12.05 -0.55 -4.61
N HIS A 111 12.30 -1.51 -3.72
CA HIS A 111 13.00 -1.26 -2.47
C HIS A 111 14.21 -2.19 -2.33
N PRO A 112 15.25 -1.75 -1.60
CA PRO A 112 16.33 -2.64 -1.19
C PRO A 112 15.76 -3.76 -0.33
N ALA A 113 16.18 -5.01 -0.55
CA ALA A 113 15.78 -6.15 0.28
C ALA A 113 16.36 -6.04 1.71
N ARG A 114 15.59 -5.48 2.65
CA ARG A 114 15.98 -5.27 4.05
C ARG A 114 14.77 -4.95 4.92
N GLU A 115 14.93 -5.02 6.24
CA GLU A 115 13.98 -4.39 7.14
C GLU A 115 14.16 -2.87 7.11
N ARG A 116 13.11 -2.15 6.67
CA ARG A 116 13.12 -0.70 6.57
C ARG A 116 12.80 -0.03 7.89
N HIS A 117 13.59 0.99 8.26
CA HIS A 117 13.25 1.82 9.41
C HIS A 117 12.25 2.90 9.00
N PHE A 118 11.30 3.17 9.89
CA PHE A 118 10.29 4.20 9.68
C PHE A 118 10.26 5.19 10.85
N PRO A 119 9.94 6.47 10.59
CA PRO A 119 9.59 7.38 11.67
C PRO A 119 8.32 6.87 12.38
N PRO A 120 8.06 7.21 13.65
CA PRO A 120 6.76 6.97 14.27
C PRO A 120 5.62 7.68 13.54
N LEU A 121 4.43 7.07 13.54
CA LEU A 121 3.25 7.61 12.86
C LEU A 121 2.95 9.03 13.36
N ASN A 122 2.62 9.94 12.44
CA ASN A 122 2.29 11.35 12.72
C ASN A 122 3.40 12.19 13.40
N THR A 123 4.65 11.75 13.41
CA THR A 123 5.73 12.58 13.99
C THR A 123 5.98 13.85 13.18
N LYS A 124 6.10 15.00 13.86
CA LYS A 124 6.45 16.29 13.22
C LYS A 124 7.96 16.49 13.09
N LYS A 125 8.76 15.80 13.90
CA LYS A 125 10.22 15.90 13.89
C LYS A 125 10.82 14.55 14.23
N TYR A 126 11.62 14.04 13.32
CA TYR A 126 12.36 12.80 13.48
C TYR A 126 13.67 12.90 12.73
N ASP A 127 14.76 12.43 13.33
CA ASP A 127 16.07 12.37 12.70
C ASP A 127 16.76 11.13 13.22
N ARG A 128 17.03 10.18 12.32
CA ARG A 128 17.78 8.99 12.63
C ARG A 128 18.75 8.70 11.50
N LYS A 129 19.91 8.20 11.89
CA LYS A 129 20.92 7.63 11.03
C LYS A 129 21.25 6.25 11.56
N TYR A 130 21.20 5.27 10.70
CA TYR A 130 21.60 3.90 10.96
C TYR A 130 22.82 3.59 10.11
N GLU A 131 23.82 3.00 10.73
CA GLU A 131 25.02 2.51 10.05
C GLU A 131 25.01 0.99 10.16
N PHE A 132 25.34 0.34 9.06
CA PHE A 132 25.42 -1.11 8.97
C PHE A 132 26.59 -1.50 8.07
N ASN A 133 26.89 -2.79 8.01
CA ASN A 133 28.02 -3.26 7.23
C ASN A 133 27.83 -2.94 5.74
N GLY A 134 28.64 -2.01 5.23
CA GLY A 134 28.62 -1.61 3.83
C GLY A 134 27.75 -0.40 3.50
N GLY A 135 27.02 0.19 4.45
CA GLY A 135 26.06 1.23 4.11
C GLY A 135 25.50 2.06 5.25
N THR A 136 24.62 2.99 4.87
CA THR A 136 23.90 3.86 5.80
C THR A 136 22.47 4.10 5.36
N GLU A 137 21.58 4.24 6.34
CA GLU A 137 20.22 4.70 6.17
C GLU A 137 20.00 5.99 6.98
N ILE A 138 19.36 6.98 6.38
CA ILE A 138 19.08 8.27 7.02
C ILE A 138 17.61 8.62 6.79
N ILE A 139 16.92 8.97 7.88
CA ILE A 139 15.52 9.39 7.87
C ILE A 139 15.42 10.76 8.55
N LYS A 140 14.84 11.73 7.86
CA LYS A 140 14.61 13.07 8.38
C LYS A 140 13.18 13.51 8.11
N VAL A 141 12.46 13.84 9.17
CA VAL A 141 11.12 14.42 9.13
C VAL A 141 11.16 15.81 9.75
N ARG A 142 10.61 16.80 9.05
CA ARG A 142 10.47 18.19 9.51
C ARG A 142 9.13 18.76 9.03
N GLY A 143 8.12 18.74 9.89
CA GLY A 143 6.77 19.17 9.53
C GLY A 143 6.21 18.31 8.40
N ASN A 144 5.93 18.93 7.25
CA ASN A 144 5.42 18.25 6.06
C ASN A 144 6.53 17.71 5.15
N ASN A 145 7.80 17.85 5.53
CA ASN A 145 8.92 17.37 4.75
C ASN A 145 9.40 16.01 5.26
N TYR A 146 9.65 15.09 4.33
CA TYR A 146 10.25 13.78 4.57
C TYR A 146 11.42 13.60 3.63
N ASP A 147 12.59 13.24 4.17
CA ASP A 147 13.78 12.91 3.40
C ASP A 147 14.30 11.57 3.89
N TYR A 148 14.46 10.64 2.97
CA TYR A 148 14.99 9.31 3.22
C TYR A 148 16.12 9.02 2.24
N LYS A 149 17.20 8.43 2.74
CA LYS A 149 18.36 8.02 1.94
C LYS A 149 18.88 6.70 2.46
N TYR A 150 19.00 5.74 1.56
CA TYR A 150 19.68 4.48 1.79
C TYR A 150 20.79 4.34 0.76
N ASN A 151 21.95 3.88 1.23
CA ASN A 151 23.09 3.56 0.39
C ASN A 151 23.79 2.34 0.94
N ASN A 152 24.02 1.33 0.11
CA ASN A 152 24.82 0.17 0.42
C ASN A 152 25.85 -0.05 -0.68
N LYS A 153 27.12 0.20 -0.34
CA LYS A 153 28.25 0.08 -1.26
C LYS A 153 28.55 -1.36 -1.64
N ARG A 154 28.25 -2.33 -0.78
CA ARG A 154 28.55 -3.75 -1.05
C ARG A 154 27.62 -4.34 -2.10
N THR A 155 26.35 -3.91 -2.09
CA THR A 155 25.34 -4.34 -3.07
C THR A 155 25.15 -3.32 -4.18
N GLU A 156 25.86 -2.19 -4.13
CA GLU A 156 25.70 -1.03 -5.02
C GLU A 156 24.26 -0.53 -5.13
N VAL A 157 23.50 -0.64 -4.03
CA VAL A 157 22.10 -0.21 -3.97
C VAL A 157 22.01 1.19 -3.39
N GLU A 158 21.31 2.08 -4.09
CA GLU A 158 20.93 3.41 -3.61
C GLU A 158 19.42 3.59 -3.70
N GLU A 159 18.83 4.17 -2.66
CA GLU A 159 17.44 4.59 -2.65
C GLU A 159 17.31 5.97 -2.01
N LYS A 160 16.53 6.86 -2.60
CA LYS A 160 16.26 8.21 -2.08
C LYS A 160 14.79 8.53 -2.28
N ILE A 161 14.16 9.04 -1.22
CA ILE A 161 12.80 9.56 -1.25
C ILE A 161 12.83 10.97 -0.66
N GLU A 162 12.26 11.92 -1.37
CA GLU A 162 12.09 13.30 -0.92
C GLU A 162 10.63 13.70 -1.10
N ILE A 163 9.99 14.13 -0.01
CA ILE A 163 8.63 14.64 -0.02
C ILE A 163 8.67 16.05 0.55
N LYS A 164 8.21 17.01 -0.23
CA LYS A 164 7.99 18.42 0.15
C LYS A 164 6.56 18.80 -0.18
N LYS A 165 6.14 19.98 0.28
CA LYS A 165 4.77 20.49 0.06
C LYS A 165 4.30 20.43 -1.39
N GLN A 166 5.19 20.68 -2.36
CA GLN A 166 4.84 20.78 -3.78
C GLN A 166 5.54 19.75 -4.67
N LYS A 167 6.22 18.78 -4.07
CA LYS A 167 7.16 17.91 -4.78
C LYS A 167 7.28 16.55 -4.11
N TYR A 168 7.27 15.50 -4.91
CA TYR A 168 7.75 14.19 -4.54
C TYR A 168 8.87 13.79 -5.51
N GLU A 169 9.93 13.18 -4.98
CA GLU A 169 11.00 12.57 -5.72
C GLU A 169 11.31 11.20 -5.15
N TYR A 170 11.41 10.21 -6.03
CA TYR A 170 11.91 8.89 -5.74
C TYR A 170 13.03 8.56 -6.72
N TYR A 171 14.07 7.93 -6.20
CA TYR A 171 15.19 7.42 -6.96
C TYR A 171 15.60 6.08 -6.37
N TYR A 172 15.74 5.09 -7.23
CA TYR A 172 16.32 3.80 -6.90
C TYR A 172 17.33 3.40 -7.96
N ARG A 173 18.40 2.74 -7.52
CA ARG A 173 19.41 2.17 -8.39
C ARG A 173 20.02 0.95 -7.74
N ASP A 174 20.27 -0.07 -8.54
CA ASP A 174 21.18 -1.17 -8.22
C ASP A 174 22.17 -1.39 -9.39
N GLN A 175 22.81 -2.55 -9.43
CA GLN A 175 23.75 -2.94 -10.51
C GLN A 175 23.04 -3.17 -11.86
N ASN A 176 21.76 -3.52 -11.83
CA ASN A 176 20.99 -4.00 -12.98
C ASN A 176 20.04 -2.94 -13.52
N MET A 177 19.67 -1.93 -12.75
CA MET A 177 18.62 -0.99 -13.14
C MET A 177 18.67 0.36 -12.43
N ILE A 178 17.92 1.32 -12.99
CA ILE A 178 17.65 2.64 -12.42
C ILE A 178 16.14 2.92 -12.52
N GLU A 179 15.55 3.45 -11.46
CA GLU A 179 14.16 3.89 -11.41
C GLU A 179 14.05 5.29 -10.80
N LYS A 180 13.17 6.11 -11.36
CA LYS A 180 12.91 7.47 -10.89
C LYS A 180 11.44 7.83 -11.03
N LEU A 181 10.93 8.57 -10.06
CA LEU A 181 9.63 9.22 -10.15
C LEU A 181 9.75 10.65 -9.61
N GLU A 182 9.24 11.60 -10.39
CA GLU A 182 9.05 12.98 -9.97
C GLU A 182 7.56 13.32 -10.03
N VAL A 183 7.02 13.97 -8.98
CA VAL A 183 5.64 14.46 -8.96
C VAL A 183 5.59 15.91 -8.52
N HIS A 184 4.83 16.71 -9.27
CA HIS A 184 4.48 18.08 -8.91
C HIS A 184 3.07 18.13 -8.31
N HIS A 185 2.97 18.21 -6.98
CA HIS A 185 1.68 18.17 -6.29
C HIS A 185 0.75 19.37 -6.59
N ALA A 186 1.28 20.47 -7.13
CA ALA A 186 0.47 21.63 -7.52
C ALA A 186 -0.51 21.32 -8.67
N ASN A 187 -0.15 20.40 -9.57
CA ASN A 187 -0.92 20.08 -10.76
C ASN A 187 -1.01 18.56 -11.02
N ASN A 188 -0.60 17.76 -10.03
CA ASN A 188 -0.47 16.31 -10.04
C ASN A 188 0.24 15.74 -11.29
N LYS A 189 1.11 16.52 -11.94
CA LYS A 189 1.91 15.99 -13.05
C LYS A 189 3.01 15.10 -12.51
N TYR A 190 3.29 14.01 -13.23
CA TYR A 190 4.39 13.12 -12.91
C TYR A 190 5.28 12.87 -14.12
N SER A 191 6.52 12.50 -13.84
CA SER A 191 7.47 11.93 -14.81
C SER A 191 8.11 10.69 -14.19
N TYR A 192 7.98 9.56 -14.89
CA TYR A 192 8.52 8.27 -14.50
C TYR A 192 9.59 7.83 -15.51
N TYR A 193 10.67 7.26 -14.97
CA TYR A 193 11.76 6.74 -15.75
C TYR A 193 12.26 5.42 -15.17
N TYR A 194 12.38 4.42 -16.03
CA TYR A 194 13.04 3.17 -15.73
C TYR A 194 14.08 2.86 -16.80
N LYS A 195 15.22 2.30 -16.39
CA LYS A 195 16.20 1.73 -17.31
C LYS A 195 16.78 0.45 -16.75
N ASN A 196 16.72 -0.61 -17.53
CA ASN A 196 17.49 -1.82 -17.32
C ASN A 196 18.91 -1.60 -17.87
N LEU A 197 19.92 -1.74 -17.02
CA LEU A 197 21.33 -1.57 -17.36
C LEU A 197 21.91 -2.78 -18.10
N ASN A 198 21.33 -3.97 -17.89
CA ASN A 198 21.77 -5.20 -18.54
C ASN A 198 21.30 -5.28 -19.99
N THR A 199 20.04 -4.89 -20.26
CA THR A 199 19.44 -4.96 -21.60
C THR A 199 19.39 -3.63 -22.33
N GLY A 200 19.57 -2.51 -21.62
CA GLY A 200 19.39 -1.16 -22.17
C GLY A 200 17.93 -0.72 -22.33
N ARG A 201 16.95 -1.61 -22.08
CA ARG A 201 15.51 -1.30 -22.16
C ARG A 201 15.19 -0.10 -21.27
N THR A 202 14.46 0.87 -21.80
CA THR A 202 14.11 2.11 -21.12
C THR A 202 12.61 2.34 -21.22
N ILE A 203 11.98 2.76 -20.12
CA ILE A 203 10.58 3.20 -20.08
C ILE A 203 10.59 4.66 -19.63
N LYS A 204 9.82 5.49 -20.33
CA LYS A 204 9.58 6.89 -19.98
C LYS A 204 8.09 7.15 -20.06
N LYS A 205 7.54 7.71 -18.99
CA LYS A 205 6.10 8.00 -18.90
C LYS A 205 5.92 9.36 -18.26
N GLU A 206 5.05 10.17 -18.84
CA GLU A 206 4.65 11.44 -18.28
C GLU A 206 3.14 11.51 -18.31
N GLY A 207 2.56 12.08 -17.26
CA GLY A 207 1.11 12.09 -17.14
C GLY A 207 0.63 12.98 -16.02
N ARG A 208 -0.65 12.81 -15.71
CA ARG A 208 -1.29 13.36 -14.52
C ARG A 208 -1.72 12.20 -13.63
N GLY A 209 -1.76 12.48 -12.34
CA GLY A 209 -2.26 11.53 -11.36
C GLY A 209 -3.52 12.03 -10.66
N ARG A 210 -4.28 11.07 -10.16
CA ARG A 210 -5.38 11.27 -9.22
C ARG A 210 -4.83 11.29 -7.81
N LYS A 211 -5.58 11.87 -6.87
CA LYS A 211 -5.20 11.85 -5.45
C LYS A 211 -5.17 10.40 -4.94
N ALA A 212 -4.12 10.01 -4.23
CA ALA A 212 -4.09 8.73 -3.51
C ALA A 212 -4.99 8.83 -2.28
N ASN A 213 -6.26 8.48 -2.43
CA ASN A 213 -7.23 8.36 -1.35
C ASN A 213 -7.93 7.00 -1.42
N LYS A 214 -8.65 6.66 -0.35
CA LYS A 214 -9.28 5.35 -0.22
C LYS A 214 -10.26 5.02 -1.36
N ASP A 215 -10.99 6.01 -1.85
CA ASP A 215 -11.91 5.83 -2.97
C ASP A 215 -11.16 5.53 -4.28
N ASN A 216 -10.22 6.38 -4.67
CA ASN A 216 -9.52 6.23 -5.96
C ASN A 216 -8.67 4.96 -6.00
N VAL A 217 -8.05 4.56 -4.88
CA VAL A 217 -7.28 3.31 -4.80
C VAL A 217 -8.20 2.10 -4.91
N TYR A 218 -9.33 2.10 -4.20
CA TYR A 218 -10.29 1.01 -4.26
C TYR A 218 -10.88 0.83 -5.67
N GLU A 219 -11.32 1.92 -6.33
CA GLU A 219 -11.88 1.84 -7.68
C GLU A 219 -10.85 1.28 -8.68
N GLU A 220 -9.59 1.72 -8.59
CA GLU A 220 -8.52 1.22 -9.45
C GLU A 220 -8.22 -0.28 -9.21
N LEU A 221 -8.25 -0.74 -7.94
CA LEU A 221 -8.10 -2.17 -7.63
C LEU A 221 -9.27 -2.98 -8.19
N LYS A 222 -10.48 -2.44 -8.10
CA LYS A 222 -11.70 -3.08 -8.59
C LYS A 222 -11.70 -3.21 -10.12
N GLU A 223 -11.28 -2.16 -10.83
CA GLU A 223 -11.11 -2.19 -12.29
C GLU A 223 -10.13 -3.31 -12.69
N ARG A 224 -8.97 -3.37 -12.06
CA ARG A 224 -7.97 -4.44 -12.29
C ARG A 224 -8.50 -5.84 -12.01
N TYR A 225 -9.27 -6.01 -10.94
CA TYR A 225 -9.86 -7.30 -10.62
C TYR A 225 -10.83 -7.78 -11.68
N ASN A 226 -11.66 -6.87 -12.22
CA ASN A 226 -12.59 -7.21 -13.29
C ASN A 226 -11.87 -7.58 -14.60
N GLU A 227 -10.74 -6.94 -14.90
CA GLU A 227 -9.88 -7.32 -16.04
C GLU A 227 -9.34 -8.75 -15.84
N MET A 228 -8.84 -9.07 -14.65
CA MET A 228 -8.36 -10.42 -14.32
C MET A 228 -9.47 -11.47 -14.38
N GLU A 229 -10.70 -11.14 -13.99
CA GLU A 229 -11.82 -12.07 -14.14
C GLU A 229 -12.17 -12.28 -15.61
N ALA A 230 -12.23 -11.22 -16.43
CA ALA A 230 -12.55 -11.35 -17.85
C ALA A 230 -11.59 -12.28 -18.61
N ASP A 231 -10.29 -12.22 -18.30
CA ASP A 231 -9.26 -13.08 -18.91
C ASP A 231 -9.40 -14.57 -18.53
N ASP A 232 -9.95 -14.87 -17.36
CA ASP A 232 -10.20 -16.25 -16.93
C ASP A 232 -11.40 -16.88 -17.67
N TRP A 233 -12.37 -16.08 -18.11
CA TRP A 233 -13.56 -16.57 -18.82
C TRP A 233 -13.29 -16.94 -20.28
N ASP A 234 -12.30 -16.32 -20.93
CA ASP A 234 -11.92 -16.61 -22.32
C ASP A 234 -11.00 -17.86 -22.46
N ASN A 235 -10.57 -18.48 -21.37
CA ASN A 235 -9.72 -19.68 -21.36
C ASN A 235 -10.52 -21.00 -21.24
N ASN A 236 -11.69 -21.07 -21.87
CA ASN A 236 -12.55 -22.26 -21.88
C ASN A 236 -12.80 -22.84 -23.28
N ASP A 237 -11.90 -22.59 -24.23
CA ASP A 237 -11.80 -23.37 -25.47
C ASP A 237 -10.41 -24.04 -25.53
N GLU A 238 -10.42 -25.37 -25.45
CA GLU A 238 -9.28 -26.24 -25.70
C GLU A 238 -8.70 -25.93 -27.10
N ASP A 239 -7.40 -25.63 -27.20
CA ASP A 239 -6.53 -26.34 -28.14
C ASP A 239 -5.03 -26.06 -27.96
N GLU A 240 -4.28 -27.09 -28.31
CA GLU A 240 -2.87 -27.36 -28.07
C GLU A 240 -1.88 -26.41 -28.77
N ASN A 241 -0.70 -26.30 -28.14
CA ASN A 241 0.60 -25.94 -28.72
C ASN A 241 0.71 -24.58 -29.45
N LYS A 242 1.31 -23.61 -28.75
CA LYS A 242 2.33 -22.73 -29.35
C LYS A 242 3.48 -22.51 -28.38
N ASP A 243 4.65 -23.01 -28.77
CA ASP A 243 5.90 -22.30 -28.52
C ASP A 243 5.72 -20.90 -29.08
N ASP A 244 5.73 -19.87 -28.23
CA ASP A 244 5.95 -18.50 -28.67
C ASP A 244 6.68 -17.75 -27.57
N ASP A 245 7.84 -17.23 -27.97
CA ASP A 245 8.60 -16.18 -27.34
C ASP A 245 7.65 -15.02 -26.98
N SER A 246 7.09 -15.05 -25.77
CA SER A 246 6.29 -13.93 -25.28
C SER A 246 7.23 -12.82 -24.85
N ASP A 247 7.42 -11.86 -25.76
CA ASP A 247 7.77 -10.49 -25.45
C ASP A 247 6.91 -10.02 -24.27
N ASP A 248 7.53 -9.94 -23.09
CA ASP A 248 7.00 -9.45 -21.83
C ASP A 248 6.64 -7.95 -21.95
N ASN A 249 5.44 -7.74 -22.51
CA ASN A 249 4.69 -6.50 -22.54
C ASN A 249 3.65 -6.53 -21.43
N GLY A 250 3.91 -5.78 -20.37
CA GLY A 250 2.91 -5.46 -19.35
C GLY A 250 3.33 -6.00 -17.99
N ILE A 251 3.77 -5.10 -17.11
CA ILE A 251 4.27 -5.42 -15.79
C ILE A 251 3.19 -6.22 -15.03
N ASP A 252 3.44 -7.50 -14.73
CA ASP A 252 2.66 -8.30 -13.78
C ASP A 252 2.87 -7.72 -12.36
N VAL A 253 2.19 -6.61 -12.04
CA VAL A 253 2.29 -5.93 -10.75
C VAL A 253 1.51 -6.73 -9.71
N LYS A 254 2.16 -7.71 -9.09
CA LYS A 254 1.67 -8.32 -7.84
C LYS A 254 1.88 -7.34 -6.69
N PHE A 255 0.94 -7.21 -5.76
CA PHE A 255 1.14 -6.45 -4.53
C PHE A 255 1.44 -7.44 -3.39
N ASP A 256 2.73 -7.60 -3.10
CA ASP A 256 3.20 -8.49 -2.04
C ASP A 256 3.24 -7.69 -0.72
N ILE A 257 2.82 -8.30 0.40
CA ILE A 257 2.76 -7.68 1.72
C ILE A 257 3.18 -8.69 2.76
N LYS A 258 4.02 -8.28 3.72
CA LYS A 258 4.27 -9.10 4.90
C LYS A 258 3.29 -8.74 6.02
N ILE A 259 2.30 -9.60 6.26
CA ILE A 259 1.42 -9.52 7.43
C ILE A 259 2.00 -10.42 8.54
N ASP A 260 2.00 -9.93 9.79
CA ASP A 260 2.27 -10.75 10.95
C ASP A 260 1.31 -10.44 12.08
N LEU A 261 0.29 -11.29 12.14
CA LEU A 261 -0.72 -11.33 13.17
C LEU A 261 -0.56 -12.58 14.04
N SER A 262 0.62 -13.23 14.02
CA SER A 262 0.83 -14.55 14.65
C SER A 262 0.62 -14.56 16.17
N ASP A 263 0.80 -13.42 16.84
CA ASP A 263 0.52 -13.23 18.27
C ASP A 263 -0.99 -13.18 18.62
N LEU A 264 -1.89 -13.26 17.63
CA LEU A 264 -3.34 -13.28 17.86
C LEU A 264 -3.93 -14.67 18.08
N PHE A 265 -3.23 -15.73 17.63
CA PHE A 265 -3.72 -17.10 17.67
C PHE A 265 -3.01 -17.97 18.74
N ASN A 266 -2.21 -17.35 19.61
CA ASN A 266 -1.53 -17.99 20.76
C ASN A 266 -2.12 -17.52 22.10
#